data_AF-A0A6L6BYX8-F1
#
_entry.id   AF-A0A6L6BYX8-F1
#
_cell.length_a   1.000
_cell.length_b   1.000
_cell.length_c   1.000
_cell.angle_alpha   90.00
_cell.angle_beta   90.00
_cell.angle_gamma   90.00
#
_symmetry.space_group_name_H-M   'P 1'
#
loop_
_entity.id
_entity.type
_entity.pdbx_description
1 polymer ?
#
loop_
_entity_poly.entity_id
_entity_poly.type
_entity_poly.pdbx_seq_one_letter_code
_entity_poly.pdbx_strand_id
1 'polypeptide(L)'
;ERPAQEELHLTTAADGPMVVARELIFEHPETVHVLLIEREDSANAVGDARRVLEVHMFSNAENVSSQLEALSDLEALGQLEALSPLEALSQLGQRCEQDPGLLIRTVLHHAEASTRALAISGRVPGFGWRIWEPHPPSSLVQNSGPYGLTNGLISVEVNTEDGTFSVNGQAGYGHIIDDVDVGDTYNWCPTEPELVVRQPQVTRAQVIEQGPLRGRLRIDSEYLLPAYAPTEPAPEPESLLQVVTTVIELRADEGILRVTTSLNNQVRDHRMRVHFPLQERASNSRAECAFGLVQRPLAAEGGPNEWGVPTFPSRRFVQAGDLTVTHEGLCEYELVDLDGDPQNPLTTAGALALTLLRCTGWLSRGPMASRPLPAGPENQLLGAQMQKPLTLNYAIALNHPDPYELADRVWSPLQIGTSAGEGSLANEGSKLDISGMEVDAVLTDSTGRLVVRCHEPWGHAARMRILGRSGQIIDLLGNTLGPFAEELEVRPHQILTLSLDPT
;
A
#
# COMPACT_ATOMS: atom_id res chain seq x y z
N GLU A 1 -1.80 23.63 5.01
CA GLU A 1 -1.63 24.31 6.31
C GLU A 1 -2.43 23.52 7.34
N ARG A 2 -1.90 23.32 8.54
CA ARG A 2 -2.64 22.74 9.66
C ARG A 2 -3.03 23.89 10.58
N PRO A 3 -4.33 24.27 10.61
CA PRO A 3 -4.80 25.30 11.53
C PRO A 3 -4.58 24.82 12.98
N ALA A 4 -4.59 25.74 13.95
CA ALA A 4 -4.47 25.35 15.36
C ALA A 4 -5.60 24.41 15.82
N GLN A 5 -6.78 24.49 15.17
CA GLN A 5 -7.94 23.63 15.39
C GLN A 5 -8.49 23.14 14.06
N GLU A 6 -8.71 21.83 13.94
CA GLU A 6 -9.20 21.16 12.72
C GLU A 6 -10.40 20.27 13.08
N GLU A 7 -11.54 20.47 12.40
CA GLU A 7 -12.67 19.53 12.49
C GLU A 7 -12.38 18.34 11.56
N LEU A 8 -12.28 17.15 12.13
CA LEU A 8 -11.95 15.93 11.38
C LEU A 8 -13.21 15.27 10.82
N HIS A 9 -14.21 15.03 11.69
CA HIS A 9 -15.39 14.25 11.36
C HIS A 9 -16.63 14.78 12.09
N LEU A 10 -17.79 14.67 11.43
CA LEU A 10 -19.11 14.78 12.05
C LEU A 10 -19.85 13.46 11.83
N THR A 11 -20.10 12.72 12.90
CA THR A 11 -20.64 11.35 12.85
C THR A 11 -21.87 11.19 13.72
N THR A 12 -22.61 10.10 13.51
CA THR A 12 -23.75 9.72 14.35
C THR A 12 -23.28 9.00 15.61
N ALA A 13 -24.14 8.88 16.62
CA ALA A 13 -23.87 8.09 17.82
C ALA A 13 -23.46 6.63 17.53
N ALA A 14 -23.96 6.03 16.45
CA ALA A 14 -23.64 4.66 16.06
C ALA A 14 -22.20 4.48 15.61
N ASP A 15 -21.67 5.43 14.84
CA ASP A 15 -20.32 5.34 14.25
C ASP A 15 -19.26 6.10 15.08
N GLY A 16 -19.69 7.09 15.86
CA GLY A 16 -18.84 8.02 16.60
C GLY A 16 -17.75 7.36 17.44
N PRO A 17 -18.07 6.39 18.32
CA PRO A 17 -17.06 5.73 19.15
C PRO A 17 -15.98 5.04 18.34
N MET A 18 -16.34 4.36 17.24
CA MET A 18 -15.39 3.65 16.39
C MET A 18 -14.50 4.61 15.59
N VAL A 19 -15.08 5.70 15.07
CA VAL A 19 -14.32 6.72 14.34
C VAL A 19 -13.34 7.43 15.26
N VAL A 20 -13.79 7.89 16.43
CA VAL A 20 -12.91 8.55 17.42
C VAL A 20 -11.82 7.59 17.91
N ALA A 21 -12.14 6.30 18.13
CA ALA A 21 -11.14 5.30 18.50
C ALA A 21 -10.07 5.13 17.42
N ARG A 22 -10.46 5.12 16.13
CA ARG A 22 -9.51 5.05 15.02
C ARG A 22 -8.57 6.27 15.03
N GLU A 23 -9.14 7.47 15.19
CA GLU A 23 -8.35 8.70 15.23
C GLU A 23 -7.36 8.68 16.40
N LEU A 24 -7.79 8.36 17.62
CA LEU A 24 -6.93 8.34 18.81
C LEU A 24 -5.84 7.26 18.77
N ILE A 25 -6.11 6.09 18.18
CA ILE A 25 -5.19 4.94 18.24
C ILE A 25 -4.22 4.95 17.05
N PHE A 26 -4.70 5.29 15.86
CA PHE A 26 -3.93 5.07 14.62
C PHE A 26 -3.49 6.38 13.96
N GLU A 27 -4.36 7.38 13.87
CA GLU A 27 -4.04 8.61 13.15
C GLU A 27 -3.33 9.65 14.03
N HIS A 28 -3.70 9.72 15.30
CA HIS A 28 -3.24 10.69 16.30
C HIS A 28 -2.81 10.04 17.63
N PRO A 29 -1.91 9.04 17.62
CA PRO A 29 -1.44 8.36 18.83
C PRO A 29 -0.67 9.29 19.80
N GLU A 30 -0.27 10.47 19.34
CA GLU A 30 0.31 11.53 20.17
C GLU A 30 -0.70 12.22 21.09
N THR A 31 -2.01 11.94 20.95
CA THR A 31 -3.05 12.56 21.77
C THR A 31 -2.89 12.10 23.23
N VAL A 32 -2.67 13.06 24.12
CA VAL A 32 -2.50 12.82 25.57
C VAL A 32 -3.73 13.21 26.37
N HIS A 33 -4.53 14.14 25.86
CA HIS A 33 -5.73 14.64 26.55
C HIS A 33 -6.90 14.79 25.58
N VAL A 34 -8.11 14.52 26.09
CA VAL A 34 -9.36 14.70 25.37
C VAL A 34 -10.35 15.48 26.24
N LEU A 35 -11.04 16.46 25.66
CA LEU A 35 -12.17 17.14 26.28
C LEU A 35 -13.46 16.75 25.56
N LEU A 36 -14.51 16.49 26.32
CA LEU A 36 -15.86 16.21 25.83
C LEU A 36 -16.76 17.39 26.17
N ILE A 37 -17.26 18.09 25.15
CA ILE A 37 -18.06 19.31 25.33
C ILE A 37 -19.42 19.13 24.66
N GLU A 38 -20.50 19.29 25.41
CA GLU A 38 -21.84 19.29 24.84
C GLU A 38 -22.22 20.70 24.38
N ARG A 39 -22.70 20.80 23.14
CA ARG A 39 -23.27 22.02 22.57
C ARG A 39 -24.64 21.75 21.98
N GLU A 40 -25.51 22.76 22.03
CA GLU A 40 -26.72 22.79 21.21
C GLU A 40 -26.38 23.32 19.82
N ASP A 41 -26.74 22.58 18.77
CA ASP A 41 -26.49 23.03 17.40
C ASP A 41 -27.45 24.17 17.03
N SER A 42 -26.96 25.42 17.11
CA SER A 42 -27.72 26.61 16.76
C SER A 42 -27.84 26.85 15.24
N ALA A 43 -27.27 25.99 14.38
CA ALA A 43 -27.24 26.21 12.94
C ALA A 43 -28.56 25.84 12.21
N ASN A 44 -29.51 25.16 12.87
CA ASN A 44 -30.81 24.83 12.28
C ASN A 44 -31.95 25.60 12.98
N ALA A 45 -32.22 26.82 12.53
CA ALA A 45 -33.36 27.63 12.98
C ALA A 45 -34.74 27.08 12.55
N VAL A 46 -34.84 25.87 12.01
CA VAL A 46 -36.10 25.22 11.61
C VAL A 46 -36.03 23.71 11.89
N GLY A 47 -36.41 23.30 13.10
CA GLY A 47 -36.74 21.90 13.45
C GLY A 47 -35.68 21.15 14.25
N ASP A 48 -36.02 20.83 15.51
CA ASP A 48 -35.28 20.08 16.54
C ASP A 48 -33.80 20.46 16.74
N ALA A 49 -33.53 21.17 17.84
CA ALA A 49 -32.18 21.38 18.34
C ALA A 49 -31.52 20.02 18.61
N ARG A 50 -30.55 19.64 17.77
CA ARG A 50 -29.77 18.41 17.97
C ARG A 50 -28.59 18.72 18.89
N ARG A 51 -28.37 17.81 19.84
CA ARG A 51 -27.20 17.88 20.71
C ARG A 51 -25.98 17.39 19.94
N VAL A 52 -24.90 18.15 20.03
CA VAL A 52 -23.60 17.79 19.48
C VAL A 52 -22.65 17.60 20.64
N LEU A 53 -22.00 16.44 20.71
CA LEU A 53 -20.88 16.21 21.60
C LEU A 53 -19.59 16.42 20.81
N GLU A 54 -18.87 17.47 21.15
CA GLU A 54 -17.55 17.76 20.58
C GLU A 54 -16.47 17.01 21.35
N VAL A 55 -15.65 16.25 20.62
CA VAL A 55 -14.51 15.49 21.12
C VAL A 55 -13.24 16.22 20.71
N HIS A 56 -12.65 16.99 21.62
CA HIS A 56 -11.45 17.78 21.39
C HIS A 56 -10.21 16.99 21.78
N MET A 57 -9.30 16.72 20.84
CA MET A 57 -8.08 15.94 21.03
C MET A 57 -6.84 16.83 21.07
N PHE A 58 -5.96 16.62 22.06
CA PHE A 58 -4.77 17.44 22.30
C PHE A 58 -3.50 16.60 22.45
N SER A 59 -2.44 17.00 21.78
CA SER A 59 -1.11 16.36 21.85
C SER A 59 -0.16 16.97 22.89
N ASN A 60 -0.52 18.10 23.51
CA ASN A 60 0.26 18.77 24.56
C ASN A 60 -0.65 19.31 25.68
N ALA A 61 -0.25 19.10 26.94
CA ALA A 61 -0.96 19.57 28.13
C ALA A 61 -1.03 21.11 28.25
N GLU A 62 -0.05 21.84 27.71
CA GLU A 62 -0.08 23.32 27.71
C GLU A 62 -1.23 23.87 26.86
N ASN A 63 -1.60 23.19 25.76
CA ASN A 63 -2.72 23.60 24.90
C ASN A 63 -4.09 23.31 25.51
N VAL A 64 -4.17 22.30 26.38
CA VAL A 64 -5.41 22.01 27.12
C VAL A 64 -5.71 23.15 28.07
N SER A 65 -4.70 23.66 28.78
CA SER A 65 -4.88 24.74 29.76
C SER A 65 -5.32 26.05 29.11
N SER A 66 -4.70 26.43 27.99
CA SER A 66 -5.07 27.66 27.25
C SER A 66 -6.46 27.57 26.59
N GLN A 67 -6.87 26.39 26.11
CA GLN A 67 -8.23 26.16 25.61
C GLN A 67 -9.26 26.10 26.72
N LEU A 68 -8.96 25.49 27.88
CA LEU A 68 -9.83 25.53 29.05
C LEU A 68 -10.06 26.98 29.52
N GLU A 69 -9.03 27.81 29.54
CA GLU A 69 -9.15 29.25 29.83
C GLU A 69 -10.04 29.96 28.79
N ALA A 70 -9.78 29.76 27.49
CA ALA A 70 -10.56 30.38 26.41
C ALA A 70 -12.03 29.93 26.38
N LEU A 71 -12.32 28.67 26.72
CA LEU A 71 -13.68 28.10 26.77
C LEU A 71 -14.41 28.48 28.05
N SER A 72 -13.69 28.66 29.17
CA SER A 72 -14.27 29.12 30.44
C SER A 72 -14.82 30.55 30.39
N ASP A 73 -14.30 31.38 29.49
CA ASP A 73 -14.77 32.75 29.26
C ASP A 73 -16.07 32.82 28.42
N LEU A 74 -16.46 31.73 27.73
CA LEU A 74 -17.54 31.74 26.74
C LEU A 74 -18.91 31.24 27.22
N GLU A 75 -19.00 30.44 28.29
CA GLU A 75 -20.27 30.17 28.99
C GLU A 75 -20.05 29.35 30.27
N ALA A 76 -20.90 29.58 31.28
CA ALA A 76 -20.84 28.92 32.58
C ALA A 76 -21.34 27.47 32.51
N LEU A 77 -20.42 26.51 32.39
CA LEU A 77 -20.72 25.07 32.46
C LEU A 77 -19.75 24.36 33.42
N GLY A 78 -20.21 23.26 34.02
CA GLY A 78 -19.52 22.52 35.09
C GLY A 78 -18.09 22.08 34.75
N GLN A 79 -17.39 21.53 35.75
CA GLN A 79 -15.97 21.14 35.69
C GLN A 79 -15.62 20.42 34.37
N LEU A 80 -15.03 21.15 33.43
CA LEU A 80 -14.39 20.58 32.24
C LEU A 80 -13.20 19.76 32.74
N GLU A 81 -13.28 18.45 32.56
CA GLU A 81 -12.23 17.51 32.98
C GLU A 81 -11.45 17.06 31.74
N ALA A 82 -10.13 17.18 31.79
CA ALA A 82 -9.22 16.64 30.78
C ALA A 82 -9.08 15.13 30.99
N LEU A 83 -9.66 14.35 30.08
CA LEU A 83 -9.66 12.89 30.13
C LEU A 83 -8.44 12.33 29.39
N SER A 84 -7.98 11.14 29.80
CA SER A 84 -7.12 10.34 28.93
C SER A 84 -7.91 9.81 27.72
N PRO A 85 -7.25 9.44 26.60
CA PRO A 85 -7.92 8.87 25.44
C PRO A 85 -8.84 7.69 25.77
N LEU A 86 -8.43 6.81 26.68
CA LEU A 86 -9.21 5.63 27.08
C LEU A 86 -10.46 6.01 27.88
N GLU A 87 -10.33 6.96 28.81
CA GLU A 87 -11.47 7.47 29.59
C GLU A 87 -12.47 8.19 28.69
N ALA A 88 -11.99 8.99 27.75
CA ALA A 88 -12.83 9.69 26.78
C ALA A 88 -13.60 8.72 25.89
N LEU A 89 -12.95 7.67 25.37
CA LEU A 89 -13.64 6.63 24.59
C LEU A 89 -14.70 5.90 25.41
N SER A 90 -14.41 5.60 26.67
CA SER A 90 -15.38 4.97 27.57
C SER A 90 -16.60 5.86 27.82
N GLN A 91 -16.39 7.16 28.12
CA GLN A 91 -17.48 8.10 28.34
C GLN A 91 -18.26 8.40 27.04
N LEU A 92 -17.57 8.50 25.91
CA LEU A 92 -18.19 8.69 24.59
C LEU A 92 -19.14 7.53 24.28
N GLY A 93 -18.69 6.28 24.46
CA GLY A 93 -19.54 5.10 24.28
C GLY A 93 -20.80 5.14 25.15
N GLN A 94 -20.65 5.47 26.43
CA GLN A 94 -21.80 5.59 27.35
C GLN A 94 -22.79 6.67 26.92
N ARG A 95 -22.32 7.83 26.45
CA ARG A 95 -23.19 8.92 25.98
C ARG A 95 -23.92 8.54 24.68
N CYS A 96 -23.24 7.91 23.74
CA CYS A 96 -23.85 7.42 22.50
C CYS A 96 -24.92 6.34 22.76
N GLU A 97 -24.72 5.47 23.76
CA GLU A 97 -25.73 4.49 24.17
C GLU A 97 -26.95 5.14 24.81
N GLN A 98 -26.76 6.21 25.58
CA GLN A 98 -27.83 6.94 26.26
C GLN A 98 -28.64 7.83 25.31
N ASP A 99 -28.00 8.40 24.29
CA ASP A 99 -28.64 9.26 23.29
C ASP A 99 -28.25 8.84 21.86
N PRO A 100 -29.01 7.91 21.25
CA PRO A 100 -28.78 7.49 19.86
C PRO A 100 -28.94 8.61 18.83
N GLY A 101 -29.55 9.75 19.21
CA GLY A 101 -29.72 10.92 18.35
C GLY A 101 -28.54 11.91 18.40
N LEU A 102 -27.55 11.63 19.26
CA LEU A 102 -26.37 12.48 19.45
C LEU A 102 -25.50 12.51 18.20
N LEU A 103 -25.03 13.70 17.83
CA LEU A 103 -24.00 13.88 16.82
C LEU A 103 -22.64 14.05 17.49
N ILE A 104 -21.61 13.42 16.94
CA ILE A 104 -20.25 13.46 17.46
C ILE A 104 -19.39 14.28 16.50
N ARG A 105 -18.87 15.42 16.97
CA ARG A 105 -17.93 16.25 16.22
C ARG A 105 -16.53 16.02 16.75
N THR A 106 -15.63 15.51 15.92
CA THR A 106 -14.23 15.27 16.32
C THR A 106 -13.37 16.45 15.93
N VAL A 107 -12.67 17.04 16.88
CA VAL A 107 -11.85 18.24 16.71
C VAL A 107 -10.42 17.96 17.18
N LEU A 108 -9.43 18.17 16.32
CA LEU A 108 -8.02 18.04 16.65
C LEU A 108 -7.39 19.41 16.91
N HIS A 109 -6.64 19.52 18.02
CA HIS A 109 -5.87 20.70 18.37
C HIS A 109 -4.38 20.44 18.15
N HIS A 110 -3.77 21.24 17.29
CA HIS A 110 -2.34 21.15 16.97
C HIS A 110 -1.53 21.99 17.96
N ALA A 111 -0.33 21.51 18.34
CA ALA A 111 0.58 22.21 19.26
C ALA A 111 0.91 23.64 18.76
N GLU A 112 1.21 23.76 17.48
CA GLU A 112 1.43 25.03 16.77
C GLU A 112 0.79 24.94 15.38
N ALA A 113 0.31 26.09 14.87
CA ALA A 113 -0.07 26.18 13.46
C ALA A 113 1.16 25.84 12.60
N SER A 114 1.06 24.81 11.76
CA SER A 114 2.19 24.29 11.00
C SER A 114 1.86 24.17 9.52
N THR A 115 2.85 24.43 8.67
CA THR A 115 2.74 24.20 7.24
C THR A 115 3.60 23.02 6.85
N ARG A 116 2.96 21.96 6.35
CA ARG A 116 3.67 20.88 5.67
C ARG A 116 3.94 21.33 4.24
N ALA A 117 5.22 21.45 3.89
CA ALA A 117 5.66 21.63 2.53
C ALA A 117 6.15 20.29 1.98
N LEU A 118 5.79 19.98 0.74
CA LEU A 118 6.47 18.92 -0.01
C LEU A 118 7.79 19.50 -0.52
N ALA A 119 8.87 18.75 -0.35
CA ALA A 119 10.18 19.14 -0.87
C ALA A 119 10.84 17.92 -1.52
N ILE A 120 11.63 18.19 -2.55
CA ILE A 120 12.51 17.18 -3.11
C ILE A 120 13.81 17.21 -2.31
N SER A 121 14.17 16.04 -1.78
CA SER A 121 15.54 15.79 -1.36
C SER A 121 16.38 15.51 -2.59
N GLY A 122 17.54 16.15 -2.73
CA GLY A 122 18.56 15.67 -3.64
C GLY A 122 18.99 14.23 -3.29
N ARG A 123 19.92 13.66 -4.07
CA ARG A 123 20.41 12.30 -3.80
C ARG A 123 21.00 12.19 -2.39
N VAL A 124 20.49 11.23 -1.62
CA VAL A 124 21.06 10.76 -0.35
C VAL A 124 21.90 9.50 -0.64
N PRO A 125 23.16 9.42 -0.20
CA PRO A 125 23.96 8.21 -0.36
C PRO A 125 23.31 6.99 0.32
N GLY A 126 23.47 5.81 -0.26
CA GLY A 126 23.04 4.54 0.36
C GLY A 126 23.68 4.36 1.73
N PHE A 127 22.91 3.87 2.70
CA PHE A 127 23.31 3.75 4.12
C PHE A 127 23.95 5.03 4.68
N GLY A 128 23.47 6.18 4.22
CA GLY A 128 24.04 7.48 4.51
C GLY A 128 23.02 8.52 4.95
N TRP A 129 23.51 9.73 5.11
CA TRP A 129 22.74 10.89 5.52
C TRP A 129 23.21 12.13 4.76
N ARG A 130 22.35 13.15 4.74
CA ARG A 130 22.62 14.47 4.21
C ARG A 130 21.70 15.47 4.88
N ILE A 131 22.20 16.67 5.19
CA ILE A 131 21.35 17.81 5.56
C ILE A 131 20.47 18.16 4.37
N TRP A 132 19.18 18.30 4.62
CA TRP A 132 18.25 18.69 3.56
C TRP A 132 18.63 20.08 3.01
N GLU A 133 18.74 20.15 1.69
CA GLU A 133 18.89 21.38 0.92
C GLU A 133 17.80 21.41 -0.14
N PRO A 134 17.20 22.58 -0.43
CA PRO A 134 16.21 22.69 -1.50
C PRO A 134 16.78 22.22 -2.84
N HIS A 135 16.16 21.19 -3.42
CA HIS A 135 16.50 20.72 -4.74
C HIS A 135 15.45 21.19 -5.75
N PRO A 136 15.80 22.07 -6.72
CA PRO A 136 14.85 22.51 -7.71
C PRO A 136 14.52 21.34 -8.66
N PRO A 137 13.24 21.01 -8.86
CA PRO A 137 12.85 19.96 -9.79
C PRO A 137 13.18 20.32 -11.24
N SER A 138 13.46 19.31 -12.06
CA SER A 138 13.67 19.49 -13.51
C SER A 138 12.41 19.21 -14.33
N SER A 139 11.62 18.23 -13.89
CA SER A 139 10.45 17.68 -14.56
C SER A 139 9.22 17.85 -13.67
N LEU A 140 8.58 19.02 -13.76
CA LEU A 140 7.42 19.38 -12.95
C LEU A 140 6.17 18.62 -13.35
N VAL A 141 5.34 18.27 -12.36
CA VAL A 141 3.99 17.76 -12.62
C VAL A 141 3.08 18.89 -13.11
N GLN A 142 2.40 18.64 -14.21
CA GLN A 142 1.50 19.54 -14.90
C GLN A 142 0.20 18.81 -15.27
N ASN A 143 -0.86 19.58 -15.46
CA ASN A 143 -2.10 19.07 -16.01
C ASN A 143 -1.95 18.86 -17.52
N SER A 144 -2.36 17.69 -18.02
CA SER A 144 -2.33 17.33 -19.45
C SER A 144 -3.71 17.22 -20.10
N GLY A 145 -4.79 17.35 -19.33
CA GLY A 145 -6.16 17.13 -19.77
C GLY A 145 -7.17 17.26 -18.62
N PRO A 146 -8.49 17.18 -18.91
CA PRO A 146 -9.52 17.28 -17.86
C PRO A 146 -9.29 16.33 -16.68
N TYR A 147 -8.79 15.13 -16.96
CA TYR A 147 -8.45 14.10 -15.97
C TYR A 147 -7.04 13.55 -16.22
N GLY A 148 -6.11 14.46 -16.57
CA GLY A 148 -4.76 14.11 -16.98
C GLY A 148 -3.66 14.80 -16.20
N LEU A 149 -2.57 14.06 -15.97
CA LEU A 149 -1.33 14.57 -15.38
C LEU A 149 -0.11 14.10 -16.16
N THR A 150 0.92 14.95 -16.26
CA THR A 150 2.22 14.56 -16.81
C THR A 150 3.35 15.27 -16.08
N ASN A 151 4.53 14.66 -16.03
CA ASN A 151 5.76 15.34 -15.62
C ASN A 151 6.80 15.41 -16.76
N GLY A 152 6.40 15.11 -18.00
CA GLY A 152 7.30 15.01 -19.16
C GLY A 152 8.11 13.70 -19.24
N LEU A 153 8.16 12.89 -18.18
CA LEU A 153 8.74 11.54 -18.18
C LEU A 153 7.66 10.47 -18.32
N ILE A 154 6.52 10.69 -17.67
CA ILE A 154 5.33 9.87 -17.75
C ILE A 154 4.09 10.76 -17.86
N SER A 155 3.07 10.30 -18.60
CA SER A 155 1.76 10.94 -18.69
C SER A 155 0.65 9.94 -18.40
N VAL A 156 -0.37 10.39 -17.70
CA VAL A 156 -1.59 9.65 -17.40
C VAL A 156 -2.82 10.45 -17.81
N GLU A 157 -3.83 9.79 -18.38
CA GLU A 157 -5.15 10.35 -18.64
C GLU A 157 -6.21 9.30 -18.28
N VAL A 158 -7.19 9.68 -17.46
CA VAL A 158 -8.28 8.79 -17.04
C VAL A 158 -9.38 8.74 -18.10
N ASN A 159 -9.84 7.53 -18.42
CA ASN A 159 -11.06 7.31 -19.17
C ASN A 159 -12.25 7.19 -18.21
N THR A 160 -13.16 8.16 -18.23
CA THR A 160 -14.35 8.15 -17.38
C THR A 160 -15.46 7.21 -17.85
N GLU A 161 -15.35 6.62 -19.05
CA GLU A 161 -16.34 5.66 -19.54
C GLU A 161 -16.19 4.28 -18.88
N ASP A 162 -14.95 3.85 -18.62
CA ASP A 162 -14.63 2.50 -18.12
C ASP A 162 -13.80 2.49 -16.83
N GLY A 163 -13.34 3.66 -16.34
CA GLY A 163 -12.54 3.78 -15.13
C GLY A 163 -11.07 3.38 -15.29
N THR A 164 -10.63 3.07 -16.51
CA THR A 164 -9.22 2.81 -16.82
C THR A 164 -8.44 4.11 -17.00
N PHE A 165 -7.13 4.02 -17.12
CA PHE A 165 -6.28 5.14 -17.50
C PHE A 165 -5.28 4.73 -18.58
N SER A 166 -4.81 5.73 -19.33
CA SER A 166 -3.70 5.56 -20.25
C SER A 166 -2.38 5.89 -19.59
N VAL A 167 -1.30 5.23 -20.01
CA VAL A 167 0.07 5.58 -19.64
C VAL A 167 0.85 5.84 -20.91
N ASN A 168 1.43 7.04 -21.05
CA ASN A 168 2.13 7.48 -22.26
C ASN A 168 1.32 7.27 -23.55
N GLY A 169 0.00 7.45 -23.46
CA GLY A 169 -0.95 7.29 -24.57
C GLY A 169 -1.46 5.86 -24.81
N GLN A 170 -0.87 4.84 -24.18
CA GLN A 170 -1.40 3.47 -24.23
C GLN A 170 -2.55 3.32 -23.22
N ALA A 171 -3.77 3.07 -23.70
CA ALA A 171 -4.95 2.88 -22.86
C ALA A 171 -5.02 1.49 -22.21
N GLY A 172 -5.87 1.36 -21.19
CA GLY A 172 -6.26 0.08 -20.58
C GLY A 172 -5.56 -0.25 -19.25
N TYR A 173 -4.72 0.63 -18.71
CA TYR A 173 -4.12 0.43 -17.38
C TYR A 173 -5.16 0.62 -16.28
N GLY A 174 -4.99 -0.11 -15.18
CA GLY A 174 -5.90 0.01 -14.03
C GLY A 174 -7.25 -0.68 -14.26
N HIS A 175 -7.35 -1.57 -15.25
CA HIS A 175 -8.60 -2.25 -15.55
C HIS A 175 -8.92 -3.28 -14.47
N ILE A 176 -9.91 -2.99 -13.63
CA ILE A 176 -10.32 -3.88 -12.53
C ILE A 176 -11.29 -4.93 -13.06
N ILE A 177 -10.99 -6.19 -12.77
CA ILE A 177 -11.80 -7.36 -13.12
C ILE A 177 -12.10 -8.15 -11.86
N ASP A 178 -13.36 -8.50 -11.67
CA ASP A 178 -13.85 -9.32 -10.57
C ASP A 178 -14.40 -10.65 -11.10
N ASP A 179 -13.85 -11.76 -10.61
CA ASP A 179 -14.28 -13.12 -10.95
C ASP A 179 -14.75 -13.88 -9.71
N VAL A 180 -15.78 -14.72 -9.85
CA VAL A 180 -16.28 -15.57 -8.75
C VAL A 180 -15.27 -16.69 -8.48
N ASP A 181 -14.94 -16.91 -7.21
CA ASP A 181 -14.00 -17.92 -6.73
C ASP A 181 -14.73 -18.92 -5.81
N VAL A 182 -15.02 -20.12 -6.34
CA VAL A 182 -15.59 -21.24 -5.56
C VAL A 182 -14.52 -22.12 -4.92
N GLY A 183 -13.27 -21.67 -4.96
CA GLY A 183 -12.08 -22.32 -4.45
C GLY A 183 -11.99 -22.43 -2.93
N ASP A 184 -10.75 -22.56 -2.47
CA ASP A 184 -10.37 -22.57 -1.07
C ASP A 184 -9.09 -21.75 -0.84
N THR A 185 -8.52 -21.78 0.37
CA THR A 185 -7.29 -21.02 0.65
C THR A 185 -6.07 -21.49 -0.16
N TYR A 186 -6.11 -22.67 -0.78
CA TYR A 186 -5.01 -23.21 -1.58
C TYR A 186 -5.15 -22.85 -3.06
N ASN A 187 -6.33 -23.07 -3.63
CA ASN A 187 -6.57 -22.91 -5.07
C ASN A 187 -7.70 -21.92 -5.31
N TRP A 188 -7.43 -20.93 -6.15
CA TRP A 188 -8.48 -20.24 -6.89
C TRP A 188 -9.20 -21.23 -7.82
N CYS A 189 -10.53 -21.19 -7.83
CA CYS A 189 -11.34 -22.00 -8.72
C CYS A 189 -12.42 -21.13 -9.37
N PRO A 190 -12.21 -20.64 -10.60
CA PRO A 190 -13.20 -19.83 -11.29
C PRO A 190 -14.47 -20.62 -11.58
N THR A 191 -15.58 -19.89 -11.70
CA THR A 191 -16.85 -20.40 -12.25
C THR A 191 -17.05 -19.94 -13.70
N GLU A 192 -18.31 -19.94 -14.14
CA GLU A 192 -18.73 -19.55 -15.49
C GLU A 192 -18.25 -18.13 -15.89
N PRO A 193 -17.71 -17.94 -17.11
CA PRO A 193 -17.19 -16.66 -17.59
C PRO A 193 -18.19 -15.48 -17.59
N GLU A 194 -19.48 -15.78 -17.63
CA GLU A 194 -20.59 -14.82 -17.62
C GLU A 194 -20.72 -14.08 -16.29
N LEU A 195 -20.22 -14.65 -15.19
CA LEU A 195 -20.23 -14.03 -13.87
C LEU A 195 -19.06 -13.05 -13.65
N VAL A 196 -18.13 -12.97 -14.60
CA VAL A 196 -16.97 -12.08 -14.49
C VAL A 196 -17.37 -10.64 -14.84
N VAL A 197 -17.25 -9.75 -13.86
CA VAL A 197 -17.55 -8.33 -13.99
C VAL A 197 -16.28 -7.59 -14.43
N ARG A 198 -16.34 -6.95 -15.60
CA ARG A 198 -15.20 -6.25 -16.23
C ARG A 198 -15.38 -4.75 -16.32
N GLN A 199 -16.57 -4.23 -16.07
CA GLN A 199 -16.90 -2.84 -16.32
C GLN A 199 -17.67 -2.31 -15.10
N PRO A 200 -17.33 -1.11 -14.60
CA PRO A 200 -18.15 -0.44 -13.59
C PRO A 200 -19.47 0.03 -14.21
N GLN A 201 -20.50 0.23 -13.38
CA GLN A 201 -21.74 0.88 -13.80
C GLN A 201 -21.60 2.40 -13.85
N VAL A 202 -20.78 2.95 -12.95
CA VAL A 202 -20.53 4.39 -12.81
C VAL A 202 -19.06 4.60 -12.52
N THR A 203 -18.49 5.59 -13.19
CA THR A 203 -17.12 6.06 -12.96
C THR A 203 -17.13 7.57 -12.78
N ARG A 204 -16.38 8.07 -11.79
CA ARG A 204 -16.13 9.50 -11.57
C ARG A 204 -14.63 9.72 -11.41
N ALA A 205 -14.11 10.76 -12.04
CA ALA A 205 -12.70 11.11 -11.95
C ALA A 205 -12.51 12.56 -11.50
N GLN A 206 -11.45 12.83 -10.75
CA GLN A 206 -11.10 14.16 -10.27
C GLN A 206 -9.60 14.31 -10.10
N VAL A 207 -9.02 15.44 -10.54
CA VAL A 207 -7.69 15.85 -10.09
C VAL A 207 -7.82 16.41 -8.67
N ILE A 208 -7.30 15.68 -7.68
CA ILE A 208 -7.41 16.03 -6.25
C ILE A 208 -6.20 16.79 -5.73
N GLU A 209 -5.07 16.74 -6.44
CA GLU A 209 -3.90 17.58 -6.18
C GLU A 209 -3.27 17.98 -7.50
N GLN A 210 -3.07 19.29 -7.66
CA GLN A 210 -2.31 19.83 -8.77
C GLN A 210 -0.82 19.90 -8.39
N GLY A 211 0.05 19.86 -9.40
CA GLY A 211 1.49 20.03 -9.25
C GLY A 211 1.91 21.32 -8.52
N PRO A 212 3.22 21.59 -8.39
CA PRO A 212 4.24 21.18 -9.37
C PRO A 212 5.11 19.99 -8.93
N LEU A 213 5.17 19.65 -7.64
CA LEU A 213 6.02 18.58 -7.12
C LEU A 213 5.33 17.21 -7.08
N ARG A 214 4.02 17.22 -6.91
CA ARG A 214 3.17 16.03 -6.88
C ARG A 214 1.82 16.37 -7.48
N GLY A 215 1.29 15.48 -8.29
CA GLY A 215 -0.10 15.55 -8.75
C GLY A 215 -0.80 14.25 -8.39
N ARG A 216 -2.09 14.34 -8.07
CA ARG A 216 -2.93 13.19 -7.75
C ARG A 216 -4.26 13.23 -8.47
N LEU A 217 -4.62 12.10 -9.07
CA LEU A 217 -5.92 11.83 -9.68
C LEU A 217 -6.66 10.80 -8.84
N ARG A 218 -7.95 11.00 -8.62
CA ARG A 218 -8.85 10.05 -7.96
C ARG A 218 -9.85 9.54 -9.00
N ILE A 219 -10.09 8.24 -8.99
CA ILE A 219 -11.11 7.54 -9.76
C ILE A 219 -11.99 6.80 -8.76
N ASP A 220 -13.29 7.06 -8.76
CA ASP A 220 -14.28 6.29 -8.01
C ASP A 220 -15.11 5.48 -9.00
N SER A 221 -15.07 4.15 -8.88
CA SER A 221 -15.75 3.21 -9.75
C SER A 221 -16.74 2.37 -8.94
N GLU A 222 -17.99 2.29 -9.39
CA GLU A 222 -19.06 1.53 -8.75
C GLU A 222 -19.32 0.23 -9.54
N TYR A 223 -19.01 -0.92 -8.95
CA TYR A 223 -19.20 -2.25 -9.55
C TYR A 223 -20.41 -2.95 -8.94
N LEU A 224 -21.30 -3.48 -9.77
CA LEU A 224 -22.37 -4.35 -9.29
C LEU A 224 -21.88 -5.80 -9.32
N LEU A 225 -21.61 -6.37 -8.14
CA LEU A 225 -20.98 -7.68 -7.97
C LEU A 225 -21.97 -8.69 -7.35
N PRO A 226 -21.92 -9.99 -7.70
CA PRO A 226 -22.61 -11.03 -6.94
C PRO A 226 -22.16 -11.02 -5.47
N ALA A 227 -23.08 -11.04 -4.50
CA ALA A 227 -22.74 -10.95 -3.07
C ALA A 227 -21.95 -12.16 -2.55
N TYR A 228 -22.09 -13.30 -3.23
CA TYR A 228 -21.42 -14.57 -2.95
C TYR A 228 -21.51 -15.47 -4.18
N ALA A 229 -20.69 -16.52 -4.23
CA ALA A 229 -20.72 -17.48 -5.31
C ALA A 229 -22.09 -18.19 -5.40
N PRO A 230 -22.71 -18.30 -6.58
CA PRO A 230 -23.95 -19.07 -6.74
C PRO A 230 -23.76 -20.51 -6.28
N THR A 231 -24.72 -21.05 -5.54
CA THR A 231 -24.74 -22.47 -5.16
C THR A 231 -26.01 -23.09 -5.73
N GLU A 232 -25.93 -24.10 -6.58
CA GLU A 232 -27.15 -24.83 -6.96
C GLU A 232 -27.62 -25.72 -5.79
N PRO A 233 -28.92 -25.77 -5.48
CA PRO A 233 -30.07 -25.23 -6.22
C PRO A 233 -30.58 -23.86 -5.71
N ALA A 234 -29.75 -23.09 -4.99
CA ALA A 234 -30.12 -21.79 -4.43
C ALA A 234 -30.41 -20.75 -5.54
N PRO A 235 -31.23 -19.72 -5.24
CA PRO A 235 -31.48 -18.63 -6.18
C PRO A 235 -30.19 -17.89 -6.55
N GLU A 236 -30.23 -17.19 -7.69
CA GLU A 236 -29.17 -16.26 -8.08
C GLU A 236 -28.82 -15.34 -6.89
N PRO A 237 -27.51 -15.16 -6.59
CA PRO A 237 -27.10 -14.33 -5.48
C PRO A 237 -27.59 -12.89 -5.68
N GLU A 238 -27.95 -12.24 -4.59
CA GLU A 238 -28.19 -10.79 -4.62
C GLU A 238 -26.93 -10.08 -5.12
N SER A 239 -27.09 -8.94 -5.78
CA SER A 239 -25.96 -8.12 -6.19
C SER A 239 -25.71 -6.99 -5.20
N LEU A 240 -24.45 -6.77 -4.84
CA LEU A 240 -24.00 -5.68 -4.00
C LEU A 240 -23.23 -4.65 -4.84
N LEU A 241 -23.49 -3.38 -4.56
CA LEU A 241 -22.71 -2.29 -5.14
C LEU A 241 -21.39 -2.15 -4.37
N GLN A 242 -20.29 -2.51 -5.00
CA GLN A 242 -18.94 -2.34 -4.47
C GLN A 242 -18.31 -1.09 -5.07
N VAL A 243 -18.03 -0.10 -4.21
CA VAL A 243 -17.26 1.08 -4.60
C VAL A 243 -15.78 0.76 -4.47
N VAL A 244 -15.01 1.09 -5.52
CA VAL A 244 -13.55 1.03 -5.53
C VAL A 244 -13.00 2.41 -5.86
N THR A 245 -12.14 2.93 -4.98
CA THR A 245 -11.45 4.20 -5.15
C THR A 245 -9.99 3.96 -5.52
N THR A 246 -9.57 4.44 -6.69
CA THR A 246 -8.19 4.37 -7.18
C THR A 246 -7.58 5.77 -7.17
N VAL A 247 -6.48 5.96 -6.46
CA VAL A 247 -5.71 7.21 -6.46
C VAL A 247 -4.39 6.98 -7.18
N ILE A 248 -4.16 7.76 -8.23
CA ILE A 248 -2.94 7.77 -9.03
C ILE A 248 -2.11 8.99 -8.62
N GLU A 249 -0.83 8.77 -8.29
CA GLU A 249 0.10 9.82 -7.89
C GLU A 249 1.31 9.85 -8.84
N LEU A 250 1.60 11.06 -9.36
CA LEU A 250 2.81 11.39 -10.08
C LEU A 250 3.65 12.34 -9.22
N ARG A 251 4.98 12.16 -9.25
CA ARG A 251 5.93 13.07 -8.60
C ARG A 251 6.84 13.70 -9.64
N ALA A 252 7.34 14.90 -9.34
CA ALA A 252 8.35 15.53 -10.16
C ALA A 252 9.63 14.66 -10.20
N ASP A 253 10.33 14.68 -11.33
CA ASP A 253 11.57 13.93 -11.57
C ASP A 253 11.48 12.40 -11.46
N GLU A 254 10.29 11.80 -11.39
CA GLU A 254 10.10 10.35 -11.30
C GLU A 254 9.28 9.79 -12.48
N GLY A 255 9.81 8.78 -13.17
CA GLY A 255 9.08 8.01 -14.20
C GLY A 255 8.19 6.90 -13.62
N ILE A 256 7.65 7.10 -12.42
CA ILE A 256 6.93 6.08 -11.65
C ILE A 256 5.50 6.56 -11.41
N LEU A 257 4.53 5.69 -11.68
CA LEU A 257 3.12 5.93 -11.38
C LEU A 257 2.73 5.13 -10.14
N ARG A 258 2.45 5.84 -9.04
CA ARG A 258 2.06 5.23 -7.75
C ARG A 258 0.56 5.12 -7.69
N VAL A 259 0.05 4.00 -7.23
CA VAL A 259 -1.38 3.73 -7.17
C VAL A 259 -1.77 3.19 -5.81
N THR A 260 -2.81 3.78 -5.26
CA THR A 260 -3.50 3.27 -4.08
C THR A 260 -4.93 2.93 -4.47
N THR A 261 -5.30 1.66 -4.32
CA THR A 261 -6.67 1.19 -4.53
C THR A 261 -7.29 0.88 -3.17
N SER A 262 -8.45 1.46 -2.88
CA SER A 262 -9.16 1.29 -1.62
C SER A 262 -10.60 0.86 -1.84
N LEU A 263 -11.08 -0.03 -0.98
CA LEU A 263 -12.46 -0.49 -0.96
C LEU A 263 -12.85 -0.94 0.45
N ASN A 264 -14.14 -0.94 0.76
CA ASN A 264 -14.67 -1.70 1.89
C ASN A 264 -15.33 -2.95 1.32
N ASN A 265 -14.63 -4.09 1.38
CA ASN A 265 -15.15 -5.31 0.80
C ASN A 265 -16.34 -5.83 1.61
N GLN A 266 -17.46 -6.06 0.95
CA GLN A 266 -18.65 -6.72 1.51
C GLN A 266 -18.99 -8.01 0.78
N VAL A 267 -18.33 -8.28 -0.35
CA VAL A 267 -18.57 -9.43 -1.23
C VAL A 267 -17.76 -10.64 -0.74
N ARG A 268 -18.30 -11.84 -1.01
CA ARG A 268 -17.70 -13.13 -0.65
C ARG A 268 -17.42 -13.95 -1.91
N ASP A 269 -16.51 -14.93 -1.76
CA ASP A 269 -16.24 -15.96 -2.78
C ASP A 269 -15.91 -15.36 -4.16
N HIS A 270 -14.98 -14.42 -4.18
CA HIS A 270 -14.59 -13.66 -5.37
C HIS A 270 -13.10 -13.32 -5.36
N ARG A 271 -12.58 -12.97 -6.54
CA ARG A 271 -11.22 -12.49 -6.73
C ARG A 271 -11.24 -11.24 -7.59
N MET A 272 -10.73 -10.16 -7.01
CA MET A 272 -10.57 -8.86 -7.68
C MET A 272 -9.12 -8.67 -8.10
N ARG A 273 -8.91 -8.34 -9.37
CA ARG A 273 -7.60 -8.12 -9.96
C ARG A 273 -7.56 -6.80 -10.70
N VAL A 274 -6.38 -6.21 -10.80
CA VAL A 274 -6.11 -5.06 -11.68
C VAL A 274 -5.22 -5.50 -12.82
N HIS A 275 -5.61 -5.14 -14.04
CA HIS A 275 -4.92 -5.51 -15.27
C HIS A 275 -4.14 -4.31 -15.82
N PHE A 276 -2.95 -4.61 -16.35
CA PHE A 276 -2.05 -3.67 -16.99
C PHE A 276 -1.65 -4.21 -18.36
N PRO A 277 -1.93 -3.51 -19.46
CA PRO A 277 -1.48 -3.92 -20.77
C PRO A 277 0.06 -3.85 -20.86
N LEU A 278 0.62 -4.79 -21.59
CA LEU A 278 2.04 -4.82 -21.97
C LEU A 278 2.19 -4.17 -23.34
N GLN A 279 3.10 -3.20 -23.48
CA GLN A 279 3.38 -2.61 -24.79
C GLN A 279 4.22 -3.57 -25.63
N GLU A 280 5.07 -4.34 -24.95
CA GLU A 280 5.75 -5.51 -25.51
C GLU A 280 5.14 -6.80 -24.94
N ARG A 281 4.46 -7.58 -25.78
CA ARG A 281 3.88 -8.87 -25.36
C ARG A 281 4.98 -9.79 -24.81
N ALA A 282 4.67 -10.51 -23.73
CA ALA A 282 5.65 -11.30 -22.99
C ALA A 282 5.36 -12.80 -23.04
N SER A 283 6.38 -13.63 -23.21
CA SER A 283 6.28 -15.10 -23.10
C SER A 283 6.59 -15.64 -21.70
N ASN A 284 7.03 -14.76 -20.80
CA ASN A 284 7.42 -15.09 -19.43
C ASN A 284 7.37 -13.84 -18.54
N SER A 285 7.39 -14.06 -17.23
CA SER A 285 7.54 -13.03 -16.21
C SER A 285 8.82 -13.25 -15.41
N ARG A 286 9.34 -12.20 -14.77
CA ARG A 286 10.43 -12.24 -13.79
C ARG A 286 9.94 -11.61 -12.50
N ALA A 287 9.91 -12.37 -11.40
CA ALA A 287 9.44 -11.85 -10.12
C ALA A 287 10.49 -12.05 -9.03
N GLU A 288 10.47 -11.16 -8.05
CA GLU A 288 11.29 -11.33 -6.86
C GLU A 288 10.83 -12.56 -6.06
N CYS A 289 11.79 -13.38 -5.64
CA CYS A 289 11.61 -14.47 -4.70
C CYS A 289 12.57 -14.31 -3.50
N ALA A 290 12.71 -15.35 -2.68
CA ALA A 290 13.67 -15.30 -1.58
C ALA A 290 15.11 -15.26 -2.12
N PHE A 291 15.77 -14.10 -1.99
CA PHE A 291 17.15 -13.85 -2.40
C PHE A 291 17.42 -14.01 -3.91
N GLY A 292 16.51 -13.55 -4.75
CA GLY A 292 16.77 -13.46 -6.19
C GLY A 292 15.55 -13.25 -7.05
N LEU A 293 15.76 -13.38 -8.36
CA LEU A 293 14.73 -13.32 -9.39
C LEU A 293 14.42 -14.71 -9.92
N VAL A 294 13.13 -15.02 -10.07
CA VAL A 294 12.67 -16.24 -10.74
C VAL A 294 11.93 -15.89 -12.01
N GLN A 295 12.33 -16.53 -13.12
CA GLN A 295 11.63 -16.45 -14.38
C GLN A 295 10.54 -17.52 -14.44
N ARG A 296 9.32 -17.14 -14.82
CA ARG A 296 8.17 -18.05 -14.89
C ARG A 296 7.48 -18.01 -16.25
N PRO A 297 7.08 -19.17 -16.81
CA PRO A 297 6.35 -19.25 -18.07
C PRO A 297 4.89 -18.82 -17.92
N LEU A 298 4.11 -18.92 -19.00
CA LEU A 298 2.67 -18.58 -19.03
C LEU A 298 1.79 -19.63 -18.35
N ALA A 299 2.18 -20.90 -18.38
CA ALA A 299 1.46 -22.00 -17.74
C ALA A 299 2.11 -22.41 -16.42
N ALA A 300 1.31 -22.72 -15.40
CA ALA A 300 1.82 -23.39 -14.21
C ALA A 300 1.86 -24.91 -14.42
N GLU A 301 2.76 -25.59 -13.71
CA GLU A 301 2.82 -27.04 -13.67
C GLU A 301 1.58 -27.60 -12.96
N GLY A 302 0.92 -28.57 -13.58
CA GLY A 302 -0.20 -29.31 -12.99
C GLY A 302 0.09 -30.81 -12.88
N GLY A 303 -0.80 -31.54 -12.23
CA GLY A 303 -0.74 -32.99 -12.09
C GLY A 303 -1.97 -33.69 -12.69
N PRO A 304 -1.99 -35.03 -12.73
CA PRO A 304 -3.16 -35.78 -13.23
C PRO A 304 -4.44 -35.51 -12.41
N ASN A 305 -4.30 -34.99 -11.20
CA ASN A 305 -5.38 -34.71 -10.27
C ASN A 305 -5.47 -33.22 -9.90
N GLU A 306 -4.67 -32.33 -10.47
CA GLU A 306 -4.71 -30.92 -10.09
C GLU A 306 -4.35 -30.06 -11.30
N TRP A 307 -5.25 -29.13 -11.61
CA TRP A 307 -5.00 -28.16 -12.65
C TRP A 307 -3.89 -27.19 -12.22
N GLY A 308 -2.90 -26.97 -13.09
CA GLY A 308 -1.88 -25.96 -12.91
C GLY A 308 -2.48 -24.57 -13.00
N VAL A 309 -2.91 -24.03 -11.86
CA VAL A 309 -3.47 -22.68 -11.75
C VAL A 309 -2.38 -21.66 -12.15
N PRO A 310 -2.55 -20.89 -13.24
CA PRO A 310 -1.49 -20.04 -13.82
C PRO A 310 -1.18 -18.76 -13.01
N THR A 311 -1.41 -18.79 -11.71
CA THR A 311 -1.10 -17.70 -10.78
C THR A 311 0.25 -17.94 -10.11
N PHE A 312 1.10 -16.93 -10.06
CA PHE A 312 2.45 -17.03 -9.56
C PHE A 312 2.73 -16.07 -8.40
N PRO A 313 3.64 -16.43 -7.48
CA PRO A 313 3.95 -15.55 -6.36
C PRO A 313 5.05 -14.53 -6.68
N SER A 314 4.88 -13.30 -6.23
CA SER A 314 5.90 -12.25 -6.21
C SER A 314 6.14 -11.75 -4.78
N ARG A 315 7.37 -11.31 -4.47
CA ARG A 315 7.69 -10.72 -3.16
C ARG A 315 7.38 -9.21 -3.15
N ARG A 316 8.23 -8.36 -3.73
CA ARG A 316 7.98 -6.91 -3.86
C ARG A 316 7.62 -6.49 -5.27
N PHE A 317 7.95 -7.28 -6.29
CA PHE A 317 7.71 -6.88 -7.68
C PHE A 317 7.64 -8.06 -8.66
N VAL A 318 7.11 -7.75 -9.84
CA VAL A 318 7.09 -8.59 -11.04
C VAL A 318 7.36 -7.73 -12.29
N GLN A 319 8.11 -8.27 -13.24
CA GLN A 319 8.40 -7.71 -14.55
C GLN A 319 7.87 -8.62 -15.66
N ALA A 320 7.29 -8.04 -16.70
CA ALA A 320 6.94 -8.73 -17.94
C ALA A 320 6.94 -7.74 -19.10
N GLY A 321 7.56 -8.10 -20.22
CA GLY A 321 7.75 -7.16 -21.34
C GLY A 321 8.48 -5.90 -20.88
N ASP A 322 7.88 -4.75 -21.18
CA ASP A 322 8.36 -3.42 -20.78
C ASP A 322 7.89 -2.97 -19.39
N LEU A 323 6.98 -3.71 -18.75
CA LEU A 323 6.33 -3.30 -17.51
C LEU A 323 7.00 -3.90 -16.27
N THR A 324 7.27 -3.06 -15.28
CA THR A 324 7.53 -3.48 -13.89
C THR A 324 6.39 -3.02 -12.99
N VAL A 325 5.82 -3.95 -12.23
CA VAL A 325 4.85 -3.67 -11.16
C VAL A 325 5.50 -4.02 -9.82
N THR A 326 5.60 -3.04 -8.93
CA THR A 326 6.00 -3.25 -7.53
C THR A 326 4.83 -3.01 -6.60
N HIS A 327 4.76 -3.72 -5.48
CA HIS A 327 3.59 -3.74 -4.61
C HIS A 327 3.95 -3.97 -3.15
N GLU A 328 3.04 -3.60 -2.26
CA GLU A 328 3.12 -3.88 -0.82
C GLU A 328 2.17 -5.03 -0.47
N GLY A 329 2.69 -6.26 -0.41
CA GLY A 329 1.93 -7.43 0.05
C GLY A 329 0.95 -8.09 -0.95
N LEU A 330 0.84 -7.58 -2.18
CA LEU A 330 0.03 -8.14 -3.27
C LEU A 330 0.75 -9.28 -4.00
N CYS A 331 0.99 -10.38 -3.30
CA CYS A 331 1.94 -11.42 -3.71
C CYS A 331 1.45 -12.40 -4.78
N GLU A 332 0.34 -12.16 -5.48
CA GLU A 332 -0.19 -13.05 -6.53
C GLU A 332 -0.38 -12.27 -7.84
N TYR A 333 0.17 -12.81 -8.93
CA TYR A 333 0.02 -12.24 -10.28
C TYR A 333 -0.19 -13.33 -11.34
N GLU A 334 -0.66 -12.93 -12.52
CA GLU A 334 -0.85 -13.78 -13.69
C GLU A 334 -0.52 -12.99 -14.98
N LEU A 335 0.02 -13.66 -15.99
CA LEU A 335 0.10 -13.10 -17.35
C LEU A 335 -1.13 -13.55 -18.15
N VAL A 336 -1.89 -12.58 -18.67
CA VAL A 336 -3.21 -12.78 -19.28
C VAL A 336 -3.27 -12.17 -20.69
N ASP A 337 -4.43 -12.26 -21.34
CA ASP A 337 -4.62 -11.88 -22.75
C ASP A 337 -3.65 -12.67 -23.66
N LEU A 338 -3.78 -14.00 -23.66
CA LEU A 338 -2.91 -14.88 -24.43
C LEU A 338 -3.34 -14.92 -25.90
N ASP A 339 -2.39 -14.91 -26.83
CA ASP A 339 -2.64 -15.05 -28.28
C ASP A 339 -2.69 -16.50 -28.77
N GLY A 340 -2.62 -17.47 -27.84
CA GLY A 340 -2.55 -18.89 -28.14
C GLY A 340 -2.64 -19.76 -26.89
N ASP A 341 -2.35 -21.05 -27.06
CA ASP A 341 -2.30 -22.04 -25.98
C ASP A 341 -1.13 -21.73 -25.02
N PRO A 342 -1.34 -21.59 -23.70
CA PRO A 342 -0.27 -21.28 -22.74
C PRO A 342 0.87 -22.32 -22.70
N GLN A 343 0.64 -23.55 -23.19
CA GLN A 343 1.68 -24.58 -23.31
C GLN A 343 2.52 -24.46 -24.59
N ASN A 344 2.06 -23.68 -25.57
CA ASN A 344 2.82 -23.42 -26.79
C ASN A 344 3.93 -22.38 -26.52
N PRO A 345 5.22 -22.70 -26.78
CA PRO A 345 6.33 -21.77 -26.55
C PRO A 345 6.29 -20.46 -27.36
N LEU A 346 5.45 -20.39 -28.40
CA LEU A 346 5.25 -19.19 -29.22
C LEU A 346 4.13 -18.28 -28.70
N THR A 347 3.34 -18.74 -27.72
CA THR A 347 2.29 -17.93 -27.12
C THR A 347 2.90 -16.81 -26.30
N THR A 348 2.27 -15.65 -26.39
CA THR A 348 2.63 -14.45 -25.63
C THR A 348 1.40 -13.90 -24.91
N ALA A 349 1.61 -13.20 -23.81
CA ALA A 349 0.62 -12.48 -23.04
C ALA A 349 0.64 -10.98 -23.41
N GLY A 350 -0.55 -10.38 -23.45
CA GLY A 350 -0.73 -8.94 -23.71
C GLY A 350 -0.96 -8.10 -22.45
N ALA A 351 -1.13 -8.73 -21.29
CA ALA A 351 -1.35 -8.02 -20.04
C ALA A 351 -0.78 -8.76 -18.83
N LEU A 352 -0.48 -7.99 -17.78
CA LEU A 352 -0.16 -8.49 -16.45
C LEU A 352 -1.34 -8.18 -15.52
N ALA A 353 -1.86 -9.21 -14.85
CA ALA A 353 -2.89 -9.08 -13.83
C ALA A 353 -2.26 -9.22 -12.43
N LEU A 354 -2.49 -8.23 -11.57
CA LEU A 354 -2.11 -8.27 -10.16
C LEU A 354 -3.36 -8.53 -9.31
N THR A 355 -3.34 -9.55 -8.47
CA THR A 355 -4.46 -9.85 -7.56
C THR A 355 -4.47 -8.86 -6.41
N LEU A 356 -5.55 -8.09 -6.32
CA LEU A 356 -5.79 -7.11 -5.26
C LEU A 356 -6.40 -7.77 -4.03
N LEU A 357 -7.35 -8.68 -4.26
CA LEU A 357 -8.12 -9.33 -3.23
C LEU A 357 -8.57 -10.72 -3.72
N ARG A 358 -8.46 -11.73 -2.87
CA ARG A 358 -9.07 -13.05 -3.08
C ARG A 358 -9.78 -13.48 -1.79
N CYS A 359 -11.06 -13.82 -1.92
CA CYS A 359 -11.94 -14.11 -0.80
C CYS A 359 -12.52 -15.51 -0.95
N THR A 360 -12.42 -16.31 0.10
CA THR A 360 -12.96 -17.68 0.13
C THR A 360 -13.46 -18.04 1.52
N GLY A 361 -14.54 -18.84 1.57
CA GLY A 361 -15.13 -19.33 2.82
C GLY A 361 -14.52 -20.63 3.36
N TRP A 362 -13.49 -21.20 2.74
CA TRP A 362 -13.02 -22.56 3.05
C TRP A 362 -11.50 -22.64 3.20
N LEU A 363 -11.02 -23.30 4.26
CA LEU A 363 -9.62 -23.67 4.40
C LEU A 363 -9.20 -24.58 3.24
N SER A 364 -9.91 -25.68 3.10
CA SER A 364 -9.80 -26.61 1.98
C SER A 364 -11.21 -27.11 1.67
N ARG A 365 -11.47 -27.52 0.43
CA ARG A 365 -12.72 -28.25 0.10
C ARG A 365 -12.53 -29.19 -1.08
N GLY A 366 -13.45 -30.13 -1.25
CA GLY A 366 -13.51 -30.97 -2.44
C GLY A 366 -14.86 -31.68 -2.59
N PRO A 367 -15.23 -32.09 -3.82
CA PRO A 367 -14.53 -31.84 -5.08
C PRO A 367 -14.72 -30.41 -5.61
N MET A 368 -13.75 -29.91 -6.36
CA MET A 368 -13.81 -28.66 -7.14
C MET A 368 -13.24 -28.87 -8.55
N ALA A 369 -13.53 -27.96 -9.50
CA ALA A 369 -13.03 -28.08 -10.87
C ALA A 369 -11.49 -28.03 -10.95
N SER A 370 -10.85 -27.25 -10.08
CA SER A 370 -9.39 -27.18 -9.99
C SER A 370 -8.76 -28.43 -9.37
N ARG A 371 -9.50 -29.15 -8.51
CA ARG A 371 -8.95 -30.24 -7.69
C ARG A 371 -10.03 -31.20 -7.13
N PRO A 372 -9.88 -32.53 -7.26
CA PRO A 372 -10.89 -33.52 -6.89
C PRO A 372 -10.90 -33.87 -5.40
N LEU A 373 -9.78 -33.70 -4.69
CA LEU A 373 -9.63 -34.04 -3.27
C LEU A 373 -9.18 -32.81 -2.48
N PRO A 374 -9.63 -32.61 -1.23
CA PRO A 374 -9.17 -31.52 -0.37
C PRO A 374 -7.68 -31.66 0.00
N ALA A 375 -7.01 -30.53 0.27
CA ALA A 375 -5.58 -30.42 0.63
C ALA A 375 -5.38 -30.49 2.13
N GLY A 376 -6.46 -30.25 2.88
CA GLY A 376 -6.50 -30.25 4.33
C GLY A 376 -7.93 -30.40 4.83
N PRO A 377 -8.17 -30.10 6.11
CA PRO A 377 -9.50 -30.17 6.70
C PRO A 377 -10.51 -29.28 6.00
N GLU A 378 -11.73 -29.78 5.81
CA GLU A 378 -12.84 -29.06 5.18
C GLU A 378 -13.53 -28.13 6.18
N ASN A 379 -12.79 -27.12 6.64
CA ASN A 379 -13.25 -26.15 7.62
C ASN A 379 -13.71 -24.86 6.96
N GLN A 380 -14.83 -24.32 7.44
CA GLN A 380 -15.27 -22.98 7.07
C GLN A 380 -14.42 -21.91 7.74
N LEU A 381 -14.09 -20.86 6.98
CA LEU A 381 -13.30 -19.70 7.41
C LEU A 381 -14.03 -18.41 7.07
N LEU A 382 -14.60 -17.75 8.07
CA LEU A 382 -15.25 -16.45 7.87
C LEU A 382 -14.22 -15.34 7.60
N GLY A 383 -13.06 -15.38 8.29
CA GLY A 383 -12.03 -14.34 8.15
C GLY A 383 -11.37 -14.28 6.77
N ALA A 384 -11.35 -15.41 6.04
CA ALA A 384 -10.77 -15.50 4.71
C ALA A 384 -11.65 -14.86 3.61
N GLN A 385 -12.86 -14.40 3.96
CA GLN A 385 -13.70 -13.57 3.08
C GLN A 385 -13.26 -12.10 3.05
N MET A 386 -12.37 -11.69 3.96
CA MET A 386 -11.77 -10.35 3.95
C MET A 386 -12.80 -9.22 3.87
N GLN A 387 -13.95 -9.38 4.52
CA GLN A 387 -15.03 -8.37 4.55
C GLN A 387 -14.65 -7.24 5.52
N LYS A 388 -13.87 -6.28 5.02
CA LYS A 388 -13.32 -5.15 5.78
C LYS A 388 -12.87 -4.02 4.84
N PRO A 389 -12.60 -2.82 5.39
CA PRO A 389 -11.82 -1.80 4.69
C PRO A 389 -10.42 -2.30 4.31
N LEU A 390 -10.02 -2.02 3.09
CA LEU A 390 -8.74 -2.39 2.49
C LEU A 390 -8.14 -1.18 1.77
N THR A 391 -6.82 -1.04 1.90
CA THR A 391 -6.00 -0.09 1.15
C THR A 391 -4.81 -0.87 0.60
N LEU A 392 -4.68 -0.88 -0.72
CA LEU A 392 -3.78 -1.74 -1.47
C LEU A 392 -2.87 -0.86 -2.32
N ASN A 393 -1.56 -0.98 -2.11
CA ASN A 393 -0.58 -0.10 -2.73
C ASN A 393 0.28 -0.84 -3.75
N TYR A 394 0.43 -0.25 -4.93
CA TYR A 394 1.34 -0.69 -5.97
C TYR A 394 1.86 0.50 -6.78
N ALA A 395 2.90 0.27 -7.56
CA ALA A 395 3.43 1.25 -8.48
C ALA A 395 3.85 0.57 -9.77
N ILE A 396 3.73 1.29 -10.88
CA ILE A 396 4.13 0.83 -12.20
C ILE A 396 5.22 1.73 -12.77
N ALA A 397 6.15 1.11 -13.48
CA ALA A 397 7.18 1.79 -14.24
C ALA A 397 7.42 1.06 -15.56
N LEU A 398 7.56 1.82 -16.64
CA LEU A 398 7.87 1.30 -17.96
C LEU A 398 9.37 1.36 -18.20
N ASN A 399 9.96 0.31 -18.76
CA ASN A 399 11.38 0.20 -19.10
C ASN A 399 12.31 0.53 -17.92
N HIS A 400 11.89 0.22 -16.69
CA HIS A 400 12.72 0.46 -15.52
C HIS A 400 13.84 -0.60 -15.47
N PRO A 401 15.13 -0.21 -15.48
CA PRO A 401 16.23 -1.14 -15.65
C PRO A 401 16.44 -2.05 -14.44
N ASP A 402 16.12 -1.55 -13.24
CA ASP A 402 16.38 -2.24 -11.98
C ASP A 402 15.11 -2.30 -11.12
N PRO A 403 14.43 -3.45 -11.02
CA PRO A 403 13.23 -3.57 -10.21
C PRO A 403 13.48 -3.56 -8.70
N TYR A 404 14.70 -3.86 -8.22
CA TYR A 404 15.05 -3.74 -6.80
C TYR A 404 15.13 -2.26 -6.40
N GLU A 405 15.84 -1.46 -7.21
CA GLU A 405 15.91 -0.01 -7.02
C GLU A 405 14.52 0.63 -7.06
N LEU A 406 13.66 0.19 -8.00
CA LEU A 406 12.28 0.66 -8.07
C LEU A 406 11.53 0.37 -6.77
N ALA A 407 11.56 -0.88 -6.30
CA ALA A 407 10.88 -1.28 -5.08
C ALA A 407 11.38 -0.50 -3.87
N ASP A 408 12.70 -0.31 -3.72
CA ASP A 408 13.27 0.45 -2.63
C ASP A 408 12.90 1.94 -2.72
N ARG A 409 12.93 2.53 -3.92
CA ARG A 409 12.51 3.92 -4.15
C ARG A 409 11.04 4.15 -3.81
N VAL A 410 10.18 3.15 -4.02
CA VAL A 410 8.75 3.26 -3.73
C VAL A 410 8.44 3.01 -2.25
N TRP A 411 9.03 1.97 -1.66
CA TRP A 411 8.61 1.43 -0.36
C TRP A 411 9.58 1.71 0.79
N SER A 412 10.78 2.24 0.52
CA SER A 412 11.75 2.64 1.55
C SER A 412 11.80 4.17 1.66
N PRO A 413 10.93 4.80 2.48
CA PRO A 413 10.93 6.24 2.63
C PRO A 413 12.22 6.72 3.31
N LEU A 414 12.74 7.87 2.84
CA LEU A 414 13.81 8.58 3.53
C LEU A 414 13.35 8.96 4.94
N GLN A 415 14.14 8.55 5.92
CA GLN A 415 13.92 8.95 7.31
C GLN A 415 14.43 10.38 7.49
N ILE A 416 13.59 11.24 8.07
CA ILE A 416 13.91 12.64 8.32
C ILE A 416 14.10 12.81 9.83
N GLY A 417 15.23 13.39 10.22
CA GLY A 417 15.52 13.74 11.61
C GLY A 417 15.95 15.20 11.72
N THR A 418 15.69 15.80 12.87
CA THR A 418 16.22 17.11 13.24
C THR A 418 17.45 16.93 14.14
N SER A 419 18.40 17.86 14.04
CA SER A 419 19.60 17.88 14.88
C SER A 419 19.86 19.30 15.35
N ALA A 420 20.38 19.43 16.58
CA ALA A 420 20.79 20.72 17.14
C ALA A 420 22.06 21.30 16.48
N GLY A 421 22.77 20.50 15.66
CA GLY A 421 23.94 20.95 14.91
C GLY A 421 25.26 20.95 15.68
N GLU A 422 25.32 20.37 16.88
CA GLU A 422 26.53 20.31 17.72
C GLU A 422 27.33 18.99 17.60
N GLY A 423 26.99 18.15 16.62
CA GLY A 423 27.60 16.84 16.41
C GLY A 423 28.96 16.88 15.70
N SER A 424 29.71 15.78 15.79
CA SER A 424 31.01 15.62 15.13
C SER A 424 30.96 15.01 13.73
N LEU A 425 29.76 14.63 13.24
CA LEU A 425 29.58 14.08 11.91
C LEU A 425 29.47 15.21 10.87
N ALA A 426 29.97 14.96 9.65
CA ALA A 426 29.82 15.89 8.54
C ALA A 426 28.34 16.02 8.12
N ASN A 427 28.02 17.11 7.41
CA ASN A 427 26.66 17.40 6.95
C ASN A 427 26.14 16.37 5.93
N GLU A 428 27.02 15.65 5.26
CA GLU A 428 26.71 14.50 4.43
C GLU A 428 27.72 13.39 4.67
N GLY A 429 27.30 12.14 4.51
CA GLY A 429 28.17 10.99 4.67
C GLY A 429 27.45 9.66 4.46
N SER A 430 28.22 8.58 4.42
CA SER A 430 27.72 7.21 4.45
C SER A 430 28.49 6.40 5.47
N LYS A 431 27.81 5.46 6.15
CA LYS A 431 28.47 4.48 7.04
C LYS A 431 28.86 3.20 6.31
N LEU A 432 28.32 2.97 5.12
CA LEU A 432 28.47 1.72 4.39
C LEU A 432 28.34 1.99 2.89
N ASP A 433 29.43 1.80 2.15
CA ASP A 433 29.46 1.92 0.70
C ASP A 433 29.61 0.52 0.10
N ILE A 434 28.47 -0.04 -0.35
CA ILE A 434 28.38 -1.37 -0.95
C ILE A 434 27.90 -1.25 -2.38
N SER A 435 28.52 -2.01 -3.27
CA SER A 435 28.08 -2.15 -4.66
C SER A 435 28.26 -3.57 -5.18
N GLY A 436 27.53 -3.90 -6.25
CA GLY A 436 27.63 -5.17 -6.96
C GLY A 436 26.75 -6.31 -6.42
N MET A 437 25.98 -6.07 -5.36
CA MET A 437 24.99 -6.99 -4.80
C MET A 437 23.83 -6.22 -4.15
N GLU A 438 22.68 -6.86 -4.02
CA GLU A 438 21.54 -6.36 -3.24
C GLU A 438 21.80 -6.57 -1.75
N VAL A 439 21.52 -5.58 -0.92
CA VAL A 439 21.69 -5.68 0.53
C VAL A 439 20.36 -6.06 1.18
N ASP A 440 20.33 -7.25 1.79
CA ASP A 440 19.13 -7.79 2.45
C ASP A 440 19.00 -7.33 3.90
N ALA A 441 20.14 -7.17 4.59
CA ALA A 441 20.17 -6.84 6.00
C ALA A 441 21.49 -6.18 6.42
N VAL A 442 21.40 -5.22 7.33
CA VAL A 442 22.53 -4.68 8.09
C VAL A 442 22.15 -4.74 9.56
N LEU A 443 22.83 -5.62 10.30
CA LEU A 443 22.55 -5.89 11.71
C LEU A 443 23.81 -5.66 12.55
N THR A 444 23.64 -5.60 13.86
CA THR A 444 24.75 -5.65 14.81
C THR A 444 24.68 -6.98 15.55
N ASP A 445 25.79 -7.72 15.61
CA ASP A 445 25.84 -8.98 16.37
C ASP A 445 26.04 -8.75 17.87
N SER A 446 26.06 -9.84 18.64
CA SER A 446 26.23 -9.79 20.10
C SER A 446 27.59 -9.25 20.55
N THR A 447 28.56 -9.12 19.65
CA THR A 447 29.89 -8.55 19.92
C THR A 447 30.00 -7.09 19.51
N GLY A 448 28.93 -6.50 18.95
CA GLY A 448 28.92 -5.13 18.46
C GLY A 448 29.46 -4.96 17.03
N ARG A 449 29.75 -6.06 16.32
CA ARG A 449 30.21 -5.99 14.92
C ARG A 449 29.02 -5.87 13.98
N LEU A 450 29.22 -5.14 12.89
CA LEU A 450 28.21 -5.05 11.83
C LEU A 450 28.20 -6.34 11.02
N VAL A 451 27.02 -6.92 10.85
CA VAL A 451 26.76 -8.07 9.99
C VAL A 451 25.92 -7.62 8.81
N VAL A 452 26.48 -7.75 7.61
CA VAL A 452 25.82 -7.39 6.36
C VAL A 452 25.47 -8.66 5.60
N ARG A 453 24.21 -8.80 5.18
CA ARG A 453 23.78 -9.86 4.28
C ARG A 453 23.41 -9.26 2.93
N CYS A 454 23.90 -9.92 1.88
CA CYS A 454 23.64 -9.55 0.51
C CYS A 454 23.33 -10.78 -0.34
N HIS A 455 22.68 -10.57 -1.48
CA HIS A 455 22.53 -11.60 -2.51
C HIS A 455 22.85 -11.07 -3.92
N GLU A 456 23.26 -11.98 -4.80
CA GLU A 456 23.44 -11.71 -6.24
C GLU A 456 22.10 -11.96 -6.94
N PRO A 457 21.40 -10.94 -7.45
CA PRO A 457 20.01 -11.08 -7.87
C PRO A 457 19.84 -11.55 -9.33
N TRP A 458 20.87 -11.42 -10.18
CA TRP A 458 20.75 -11.49 -11.64
C TRP A 458 21.11 -12.84 -12.24
N GLY A 459 21.73 -13.73 -11.46
CA GLY A 459 22.15 -15.05 -11.93
C GLY A 459 23.40 -15.04 -12.77
N HIS A 460 24.28 -14.06 -12.59
CA HIS A 460 25.58 -14.00 -13.25
C HIS A 460 26.70 -13.76 -12.25
N ALA A 461 27.93 -14.20 -12.61
CA ALA A 461 29.09 -13.90 -11.78
C ALA A 461 29.27 -12.38 -11.69
N ALA A 462 29.59 -11.89 -10.49
CA ALA A 462 29.72 -10.47 -10.21
C ALA A 462 30.91 -10.21 -9.29
N ARG A 463 31.21 -8.93 -9.07
CA ARG A 463 32.15 -8.48 -8.05
C ARG A 463 31.44 -7.56 -7.09
N MET A 464 31.43 -7.95 -5.81
CA MET A 464 30.97 -7.10 -4.73
C MET A 464 32.12 -6.23 -4.25
N ARG A 465 31.81 -4.98 -3.91
CA ARG A 465 32.72 -4.08 -3.21
C ARG A 465 32.09 -3.55 -1.93
N ILE A 466 32.90 -3.42 -0.90
CA ILE A 466 32.58 -2.77 0.36
C ILE A 466 33.76 -1.86 0.75
N LEU A 467 33.71 -0.60 0.28
CA LEU A 467 34.89 0.27 0.29
C LEU A 467 35.39 0.56 1.71
N GLY A 468 36.71 0.41 1.91
CA GLY A 468 37.36 0.68 3.19
C GLY A 468 36.96 -0.26 4.33
N ARG A 469 36.45 -1.46 4.03
CA ARG A 469 36.07 -2.46 5.05
C ARG A 469 36.74 -3.81 4.82
N SER A 470 37.09 -4.46 5.92
CA SER A 470 37.53 -5.86 5.99
C SER A 470 36.66 -6.65 6.96
N GLY A 471 36.81 -7.96 6.98
CA GLY A 471 36.15 -8.79 7.98
C GLY A 471 36.17 -10.27 7.64
N GLN A 472 35.15 -10.97 8.12
CA GLN A 472 34.96 -12.40 7.91
C GLN A 472 33.70 -12.65 7.10
N ILE A 473 33.79 -13.53 6.11
CA ILE A 473 32.64 -14.19 5.49
C ILE A 473 32.13 -15.22 6.50
N ILE A 474 30.85 -15.18 6.79
CA ILE A 474 30.17 -16.11 7.68
C ILE A 474 29.03 -16.81 6.94
N ASP A 475 28.68 -18.03 7.35
CA ASP A 475 27.45 -18.68 6.91
C ASP A 475 26.22 -18.06 7.59
N LEU A 476 25.02 -18.54 7.24
CA LEU A 476 23.76 -18.04 7.81
C LEU A 476 23.60 -18.32 9.31
N LEU A 477 24.40 -19.25 9.87
CA LEU A 477 24.42 -19.60 11.29
C LEU A 477 25.49 -18.81 12.06
N GLY A 478 26.33 -18.03 11.37
CA GLY A 478 27.41 -17.22 11.95
C GLY A 478 28.77 -17.91 12.00
N ASN A 479 28.93 -19.10 11.40
CA ASN A 479 30.23 -19.77 11.36
C ASN A 479 31.15 -19.10 10.34
N THR A 480 32.40 -18.86 10.72
CA THR A 480 33.41 -18.24 9.84
C THR A 480 33.82 -19.18 8.70
N LEU A 481 33.78 -18.67 7.48
CA LEU A 481 34.18 -19.35 6.25
C LEU A 481 35.53 -18.86 5.72
N GLY A 482 35.90 -17.61 6.00
CA GLY A 482 37.18 -17.05 5.62
C GLY A 482 37.20 -15.52 5.64
N PRO A 483 38.39 -14.90 5.53
CA PRO A 483 38.52 -13.45 5.54
C PRO A 483 38.11 -12.82 4.20
N PHE A 484 37.77 -11.55 4.22
CA PHE A 484 37.68 -10.70 3.03
C PHE A 484 38.28 -9.31 3.31
N ALA A 485 38.64 -8.60 2.23
CA ALA A 485 39.09 -7.21 2.30
C ALA A 485 38.61 -6.47 1.04
N GLU A 486 37.70 -5.52 1.24
CA GLU A 486 37.12 -4.58 0.26
C GLU A 486 36.41 -5.18 -0.97
N GLU A 487 36.96 -6.17 -1.66
CA GLU A 487 36.39 -6.79 -2.85
C GLU A 487 36.21 -8.30 -2.70
N LEU A 488 35.14 -8.82 -3.30
CA LEU A 488 34.83 -10.26 -3.34
C LEU A 488 34.30 -10.65 -4.71
N GLU A 489 34.76 -11.79 -5.23
CA GLU A 489 34.08 -12.45 -6.35
C GLU A 489 32.82 -13.14 -5.85
N VAL A 490 31.74 -13.01 -6.64
CA VAL A 490 30.42 -13.50 -6.30
C VAL A 490 29.95 -14.42 -7.41
N ARG A 491 29.48 -15.61 -7.03
CA ARG A 491 28.90 -16.58 -7.97
C ARG A 491 27.44 -16.21 -8.27
N PRO A 492 26.89 -16.67 -9.42
CA PRO A 492 25.46 -16.57 -9.70
C PRO A 492 24.61 -17.00 -8.50
N HIS A 493 23.62 -16.18 -8.13
CA HIS A 493 22.65 -16.42 -7.05
C HIS A 493 23.28 -16.65 -5.66
N GLN A 494 24.51 -16.21 -5.44
CA GLN A 494 25.17 -16.39 -4.16
C GLN A 494 24.60 -15.45 -3.10
N ILE A 495 24.22 -16.01 -1.95
CA ILE A 495 23.98 -15.26 -0.72
C ILE A 495 25.29 -15.16 0.04
N LEU A 496 25.67 -13.95 0.43
CA LEU A 496 26.85 -13.64 1.23
C LEU A 496 26.44 -13.00 2.54
N THR A 497 27.05 -13.43 3.64
CA THR A 497 26.93 -12.75 4.94
C THR A 497 28.34 -12.40 5.42
N LEU A 498 28.55 -11.13 5.78
CA LEU A 498 29.84 -10.56 6.12
C LEU A 498 29.79 -9.96 7.53
N SER A 499 30.68 -10.39 8.44
CA SER A 499 30.91 -9.74 9.73
C SER A 499 32.09 -8.77 9.60
N LEU A 500 31.80 -7.48 9.61
CA LEU A 500 32.77 -6.40 9.37
C LEU A 500 33.64 -6.15 10.60
N ASP A 501 34.92 -5.86 10.37
CA ASP A 501 35.81 -5.35 11.42
C ASP A 501 35.35 -3.95 11.89
N PRO A 502 35.57 -3.61 13.19
CA PRO A 502 35.31 -2.27 13.69
C PRO A 502 36.11 -1.21 12.92
N THR A 503 35.46 -0.08 12.64
CA THR A 503 36.06 1.10 11.98
C THR A 503 36.80 2.00 12.95
#